data_AF-A0AAJ6VBI5-F1
#
_entry.id   AF-A0AAJ6VBI5-F1
#
_cell.length_a   1.000
_cell.length_b   1.000
_cell.length_c   1.000
_cell.angle_alpha   90.00
_cell.angle_beta   90.00
_cell.angle_gamma   90.00
#
_symmetry.space_group_name_H-M   'P 1'
#
loop_
_entity.id
_entity.type
_entity.pdbx_description
1 polymer ?
#
loop_
_entity_poly.entity_id
_entity_poly.type
_entity_poly.pdbx_seq_one_letter_code
_entity_poly.pdbx_strand_id
1 'polypeptide(L)'
;MAPLWDFSRGQFVGVLSALDFILILRELGNNGSDFTEEELDTHTISAWKEGKSYLNRQIDGHVRALPRHLIHAGPYDNLKEVALRILQNEVATVPIIHSSSEDGSFPQLLHLASLSGILK
;
A
#
# COMPACT_ATOMS: atom_id res chain seq x y z
N MET A 1 -9.09 1.55 4.14
CA MET A 1 -7.67 1.56 3.71
C MET A 1 -7.01 2.76 4.33
N ALA A 2 -5.76 2.63 4.79
CA ALA A 2 -5.05 3.70 5.50
C ALA A 2 -3.68 3.93 4.87
N PRO A 3 -3.37 5.13 4.34
CA PRO A 3 -2.03 5.42 3.84
C PRO A 3 -1.01 5.46 4.98
N LEU A 4 0.20 4.99 4.68
CA LEU A 4 1.30 4.89 5.62
C LEU A 4 2.27 6.04 5.42
N TRP A 5 2.55 6.75 6.50
CA TRP A 5 3.49 7.86 6.54
C TRP A 5 4.83 7.42 7.10
N ASP A 6 5.92 7.73 6.39
CA ASP A 6 7.28 7.57 6.90
C ASP A 6 7.77 8.94 7.40
N PHE A 7 7.87 9.08 8.72
CA PHE A 7 8.33 10.31 9.36
C PHE A 7 9.79 10.64 9.05
N SER A 8 10.64 9.63 8.88
CA SER A 8 12.06 9.84 8.59
C SER A 8 12.28 10.37 7.17
N ARG A 9 11.43 9.95 6.24
CA ARG A 9 11.49 10.33 4.83
C ARG A 9 10.49 11.42 4.43
N GLY A 10 9.62 11.84 5.34
CA GLY A 10 8.59 12.86 5.11
C GLY A 10 7.64 12.56 3.95
N GLN A 11 7.29 11.28 3.74
CA GLN A 11 6.50 10.87 2.57
C GLN A 11 5.56 9.70 2.83
N PHE A 12 4.56 9.54 1.97
CA PHE A 12 3.71 8.35 1.96
C PHE A 12 4.45 7.17 1.30
N VAL A 13 4.50 6.02 1.98
CA VAL A 13 5.26 4.82 1.55
C VAL A 13 4.37 3.62 1.22
N GLY A 14 3.05 3.78 1.29
CA GLY A 14 2.09 2.78 0.83
C GLY A 14 0.72 2.91 1.46
N VAL A 15 -0.08 1.86 1.32
CA VAL A 15 -1.43 1.77 1.88
C VAL A 15 -1.54 0.46 2.66
N LEU A 16 -2.10 0.55 3.86
CA LEU A 16 -2.52 -0.57 4.68
C LEU A 16 -3.98 -0.93 4.34
N SER A 17 -4.17 -2.19 3.97
CA SER A 17 -5.42 -2.76 3.50
C SER A 17 -5.79 -4.01 4.30
N ALA A 18 -7.04 -4.48 4.18
CA ALA A 18 -7.46 -5.73 4.81
C ALA A 18 -6.62 -6.94 4.34
N LEU A 19 -6.13 -6.93 3.09
CA LEU A 19 -5.27 -7.98 2.57
C LEU A 19 -3.96 -8.09 3.37
N ASP A 20 -3.40 -6.97 3.85
CA ASP A 20 -2.19 -7.00 4.68
C ASP A 20 -2.45 -7.78 5.98
N PHE A 21 -3.57 -7.50 6.67
CA PHE A 21 -3.96 -8.24 7.87
C PHE A 21 -4.22 -9.73 7.60
N ILE A 22 -4.92 -10.06 6.51
CA ILE A 22 -5.16 -11.46 6.13
C ILE A 22 -3.85 -12.21 5.92
N LEU A 23 -2.88 -11.59 5.24
CA LEU A 23 -1.58 -12.21 4.99
C LEU A 23 -0.77 -12.38 6.28
N ILE A 24 -0.80 -11.39 7.18
CA ILE A 24 -0.15 -11.48 8.50
C ILE A 24 -0.76 -12.63 9.31
N LEU A 25 -2.09 -12.70 9.42
CA LEU A 25 -2.78 -13.74 10.17
C LEU A 25 -2.53 -15.13 9.57
N ARG A 26 -2.47 -15.23 8.25
CA ARG A 26 -2.15 -16.50 7.56
C ARG A 26 -0.72 -16.95 7.85
N GLU A 27 0.25 -16.04 7.82
CA GLU A 27 1.65 -16.36 8.10
C GLU A 27 1.82 -16.84 9.55
N LEU A 28 1.21 -16.13 10.49
CA LEU A 28 1.24 -16.51 11.91
C LEU A 28 0.54 -17.85 12.16
N GLY A 29 -0.61 -18.11 11.53
CA GLY A 29 -1.32 -19.38 11.65
C GLY A 29 -0.59 -20.57 11.03
N ASN A 30 0.22 -20.37 9.98
CA ASN A 30 1.00 -21.44 9.35
C ASN A 30 2.17 -21.93 10.22
N ASN A 31 2.64 -21.12 11.17
CA ASN A 31 3.77 -21.45 12.05
C ASN A 31 3.38 -22.37 13.23
N GLY A 32 2.10 -22.73 13.35
CA GLY A 32 1.62 -23.74 14.30
C GLY A 32 1.71 -23.36 15.78
N SER A 33 2.11 -22.12 16.10
CA SER A 33 2.04 -21.55 17.43
C SER A 33 0.66 -20.93 17.68
N ASP A 34 0.16 -21.05 18.91
CA ASP A 34 -0.94 -20.22 19.37
C ASP A 34 -0.54 -18.75 19.18
N PHE A 35 -1.28 -18.05 18.32
CA PHE A 35 -1.09 -16.63 18.04
C PHE A 35 -1.08 -15.86 19.37
N THR A 36 0.07 -15.34 19.78
CA THR A 36 0.10 -14.43 20.93
C THR A 36 0.02 -13.00 20.41
N GLU A 37 -0.79 -12.19 21.07
CA GLU A 37 -0.95 -10.76 20.79
C GLU A 37 0.43 -10.05 20.81
N GLU A 38 1.37 -10.57 21.60
CA GLU A 38 2.72 -10.05 21.71
C GLU A 38 3.54 -10.17 20.40
N GLU A 39 3.39 -11.24 19.61
CA GLU A 39 4.13 -11.36 18.33
C GLU A 39 3.65 -10.33 17.29
N LEU A 40 2.35 -10.02 17.28
CA LEU A 40 1.76 -9.01 16.42
C LEU A 40 2.25 -7.60 16.82
N ASP A 41 2.27 -7.32 18.12
CA ASP A 41 2.70 -6.02 18.67
C ASP A 41 4.21 -5.76 18.55
N THR A 42 5.01 -6.81 18.41
CA THR A 42 6.48 -6.69 18.33
C THR A 42 6.95 -6.14 16.97
N HIS A 43 6.16 -6.29 15.91
CA HIS A 43 6.57 -5.97 14.54
C HIS A 43 5.90 -4.70 14.01
N THR A 44 6.71 -3.76 13.51
CA THR A 44 6.20 -2.54 12.88
C THR A 44 5.48 -2.85 11.56
N ILE A 45 4.53 -2.00 11.17
CA ILE A 45 3.81 -2.12 9.89
C ILE A 45 4.78 -2.22 8.70
N SER A 46 5.92 -1.51 8.77
CA SER A 46 6.96 -1.59 7.74
C SER A 46 7.61 -2.97 7.65
N ALA A 47 7.90 -3.62 8.78
CA ALA A 47 8.46 -4.97 8.82
C ALA A 47 7.50 -5.99 8.19
N TRP A 48 6.20 -5.88 8.49
CA TRP A 48 5.18 -6.74 7.89
C TRP A 48 5.02 -6.52 6.38
N LYS A 49 5.10 -5.27 5.90
CA LYS A 49 5.03 -4.98 4.46
C LYS A 49 6.26 -5.46 3.69
N GLU A 50 7.43 -5.45 4.31
CA GLU A 50 8.63 -6.05 3.75
C GLU A 50 8.45 -7.58 3.62
N GLY A 51 8.01 -8.25 4.69
CA GLY A 51 7.68 -9.69 4.68
C GLY A 51 6.62 -10.06 3.63
N LYS A 52 5.57 -9.24 3.47
CA LYS A 52 4.56 -9.41 2.41
C LYS A 52 5.17 -9.41 1.01
N SER A 53 6.19 -8.58 0.74
CA SER A 53 6.88 -8.57 -0.56
C SER A 53 7.59 -9.89 -0.85
N TYR A 54 8.09 -10.58 0.18
CA TYR A 54 8.66 -11.92 0.08
C TYR A 54 7.59 -13.02 -0.09
N LEU A 55 6.42 -12.90 0.54
CA LEU A 55 5.30 -13.84 0.37
C LEU A 55 4.67 -13.74 -1.02
N ASN A 56 4.51 -12.52 -1.54
CA ASN A 56 3.97 -12.30 -2.88
C ASN A 56 4.89 -12.90 -3.97
N ARG A 57 6.20 -13.06 -3.68
CA ARG A 57 7.20 -13.76 -4.52
C ARG A 57 6.84 -15.22 -4.79
N GLN A 58 6.11 -15.89 -3.89
CA GLN A 58 5.77 -17.32 -4.02
C GLN A 58 4.44 -17.54 -4.74
N ILE A 59 3.52 -16.59 -4.66
CA ILE A 59 2.17 -16.71 -5.23
C ILE A 59 2.19 -16.42 -6.74
N ASP A 60 3.04 -15.48 -7.18
CA ASP A 60 2.99 -14.91 -8.52
C ASP A 60 4.33 -15.17 -9.25
N GLY A 61 4.49 -16.40 -9.75
CA GLY A 61 5.75 -16.98 -10.23
C GLY A 61 6.48 -16.28 -11.40
N HIS A 62 6.13 -15.03 -11.75
CA HIS A 62 6.78 -14.33 -12.86
C HIS A 62 6.99 -12.82 -12.78
N VAL A 63 6.71 -12.13 -11.67
CA VAL A 63 6.91 -10.67 -11.63
C VAL A 63 8.09 -10.30 -10.74
N ARG A 64 9.17 -9.86 -11.40
CA ARG A 64 10.39 -9.29 -10.81
C ARG A 64 10.01 -8.37 -9.65
N ALA A 65 10.42 -8.74 -8.44
CA ALA A 65 10.18 -7.97 -7.21
C ALA A 65 11.00 -6.67 -7.23
N LEU A 66 10.54 -5.68 -8.00
CA LEU A 66 10.99 -4.30 -7.76
C LEU A 66 10.31 -3.80 -6.49
N PRO A 67 10.99 -2.93 -5.70
CA PRO A 67 10.31 -2.15 -4.69
C PRO A 67 9.19 -1.38 -5.39
N ARG A 68 7.93 -1.80 -5.18
CA ARG A 68 6.78 -1.08 -5.71
C ARG A 68 6.72 0.23 -4.95
N HIS A 69 7.20 1.29 -5.60
CA HIS A 69 7.01 2.65 -5.11
C HIS A 69 5.50 2.88 -4.98
N LEU A 70 5.10 3.67 -3.97
CA LEU A 70 3.67 3.97 -3.79
C LEU A 70 3.12 4.57 -5.09
N ILE A 71 2.17 3.86 -5.70
CA ILE A 71 1.43 4.38 -6.85
C ILE A 71 0.46 5.42 -6.32
N HIS A 72 0.63 6.67 -6.73
CA HIS A 72 -0.25 7.79 -6.39
C HIS A 72 -0.67 8.56 -7.64
N ALA A 73 -1.61 9.48 -7.48
CA ALA A 73 -2.02 10.42 -8.51
C ALA A 73 -2.12 11.86 -7.97
N GLY A 74 -2.05 12.83 -8.87
CA GLY A 74 -2.23 14.23 -8.55
C GLY A 74 -3.70 14.64 -8.57
N PRO A 75 -4.08 15.75 -7.92
CA PRO A 75 -5.45 16.26 -7.94
C PRO A 75 -5.94 16.70 -9.33
N TYR A 76 -5.00 16.95 -10.26
CA TYR A 76 -5.29 17.39 -11.61
C TYR A 76 -5.19 16.26 -12.65
N ASP A 77 -4.87 15.03 -12.22
CA ASP A 77 -4.87 13.86 -13.08
C ASP A 77 -6.31 13.54 -13.50
N ASN A 78 -6.51 13.19 -14.77
CA ASN A 78 -7.85 12.84 -15.25
C ASN A 78 -8.29 11.47 -14.71
N LEU A 79 -9.61 11.29 -14.54
CA LEU A 79 -10.16 10.06 -13.95
C LEU A 79 -9.86 8.80 -14.76
N LYS A 80 -9.73 8.91 -16.09
CA LYS A 80 -9.35 7.78 -16.95
C LYS A 80 -7.96 7.27 -16.60
N GLU A 81 -7.00 8.18 -16.41
CA GLU A 81 -5.62 7.86 -16.05
C GLU A 81 -5.56 7.25 -14.65
N VAL A 82 -6.31 7.79 -13.69
CA VAL A 82 -6.40 7.22 -12.34
C VAL A 82 -6.98 5.79 -12.38
N ALA A 83 -8.05 5.57 -13.15
CA ALA A 83 -8.63 4.25 -13.34
C ALA A 83 -7.63 3.27 -14.00
N LEU A 84 -6.87 3.74 -14.98
CA LEU A 84 -5.85 2.94 -15.65
C LEU A 84 -4.73 2.54 -14.69
N ARG A 85 -4.25 3.46 -13.84
CA ARG A 85 -3.26 3.15 -12.79
C ARG A 85 -3.76 2.08 -11.83
N ILE A 86 -5.04 2.15 -11.42
CA ILE A 86 -5.66 1.14 -10.55
C ILE A 86 -5.62 -0.24 -11.23
N LEU A 87 -6.07 -0.34 -12.48
CA LEU A 87 -6.12 -1.60 -13.24
C LEU A 87 -4.73 -2.18 -13.53
N GLN A 88 -3.81 -1.36 -14.03
CA GLN A 88 -2.48 -1.81 -14.45
C GLN A 88 -1.58 -2.22 -13.29
N ASN A 89 -1.77 -1.64 -12.11
CA ASN A 89 -0.98 -1.98 -10.92
C ASN A 89 -1.69 -3.00 -10.02
N GLU A 90 -2.90 -3.44 -10.40
CA GLU A 90 -3.71 -4.40 -9.65
C GLU A 90 -3.90 -3.98 -8.18
N VAL A 91 -4.11 -2.68 -7.98
CA VAL A 91 -4.35 -2.12 -6.65
C VAL A 91 -5.83 -1.82 -6.48
N ALA A 92 -6.34 -1.92 -5.26
CA ALA A 92 -7.73 -1.57 -4.98
C ALA A 92 -7.96 -0.05 -4.92
N THR A 93 -6.93 0.71 -4.54
CA THR A 93 -7.01 2.16 -4.39
C THR A 93 -5.72 2.85 -4.81
N VAL A 94 -5.83 4.06 -5.35
CA VAL A 94 -4.71 4.97 -5.61
C VAL A 94 -4.89 6.24 -4.78
N PRO A 95 -3.94 6.59 -3.88
CA PRO A 95 -3.96 7.86 -3.16
C PRO A 95 -3.83 9.06 -4.10
N ILE A 96 -4.67 10.06 -3.87
CA ILE A 96 -4.55 11.38 -4.50
C ILE A 96 -3.73 12.27 -3.55
N ILE A 97 -2.53 12.64 -3.98
CA ILE A 97 -1.56 13.38 -3.18
C ILE A 97 -1.30 14.73 -3.86
N HIS A 98 -1.28 15.78 -3.06
CA HIS A 98 -0.92 17.13 -3.50
C HIS A 98 0.24 17.65 -2.66
N SER A 99 1.28 18.14 -3.32
CA SER A 99 2.36 18.89 -2.69
C SER A 99 2.22 20.34 -3.09
N SER A 100 2.12 21.24 -2.11
CA SER A 100 1.99 22.68 -2.37
C SER A 100 3.29 23.33 -2.85
N SER A 101 4.42 22.65 -2.63
CA SER A 101 5.74 23.10 -3.06
C SER A 101 6.16 22.40 -4.35
N GLU A 102 6.85 23.12 -5.23
CA GLU A 102 7.36 22.60 -6.51
C GLU A 102 8.39 21.48 -6.33
N ASP A 103 9.10 21.46 -5.20
CA ASP A 103 10.05 20.39 -4.85
C ASP A 103 9.37 19.11 -4.34
N GLY A 104 8.03 19.08 -4.29
CA GLY A 104 7.25 17.94 -3.81
C GLY A 104 7.16 17.84 -2.28
N SER A 105 7.70 18.80 -1.53
CA SER A 105 7.63 18.81 -0.07
C SER A 105 6.20 19.03 0.46
N PHE A 106 5.99 18.60 1.71
CA PHE A 106 4.70 18.65 2.41
C PHE A 106 3.54 17.97 1.65
N PRO A 107 3.69 16.69 1.25
CA PRO A 107 2.62 15.98 0.55
C PRO A 107 1.39 15.83 1.46
N GLN A 108 0.24 16.26 0.95
CA GLN A 108 -1.06 16.13 1.59
C GLN A 108 -1.88 15.06 0.88
N LEU A 109 -2.42 14.13 1.67
CA LEU A 109 -3.41 13.18 1.16
C LEU A 109 -4.75 13.90 1.02
N LEU A 110 -5.28 13.94 -0.21
CA LEU A 110 -6.59 14.53 -0.48
C LEU A 110 -7.70 13.47 -0.56
N HIS A 111 -7.41 12.32 -1.16
CA HIS A 111 -8.41 11.27 -1.38
C HIS A 111 -7.79 9.88 -1.56
N LEU A 112 -8.61 8.83 -1.42
CA LEU A 112 -8.27 7.46 -1.80
C LEU A 112 -9.20 7.02 -2.93
N ALA A 113 -8.74 7.18 -4.18
CA ALA A 113 -9.52 6.86 -5.35
C ALA A 113 -9.63 5.33 -5.53
N SER A 114 -10.80 4.86 -5.95
CA SER A 114 -11.06 3.46 -6.29
C SER A 114 -11.87 3.39 -7.58
N LEU A 115 -11.80 2.26 -8.29
CA LEU A 115 -12.60 2.04 -9.51
C LEU A 115 -14.09 2.25 -9.27
N SER A 116 -14.62 1.73 -8.16
CA SER A 116 -16.04 1.91 -7.80
C SER A 116 -16.38 3.36 -7.42
N GLY A 117 -15.41 4.15 -6.95
CA GLY A 117 -15.58 5.58 -6.75
C GLY A 117 -15.60 6.37 -8.05
N ILE A 118 -14.84 5.94 -9.05
CA ILE A 118 -14.72 6.61 -10.35
C ILE A 118 -15.92 6.32 -11.26
N LEU A 119 -16.44 5.09 -11.24
CA LEU A 119 -17.51 4.62 -12.14
C LEU A 119 -18.93 4.94 -11.64
N LYS A 120 -19.07 5.77 -10.61
CA LYS A 120 -20.36 6.19 -10.05
C LYS A 120 -21.08 7.21 -10.92
#